data_AF-A0A7D7P508-F1
#
_entry.id   AF-A0A7D7P508-F1
#
_cell.length_a   1.000
_cell.length_b   1.000
_cell.length_c   1.000
_cell.angle_alpha   90.00
_cell.angle_beta   90.00
_cell.angle_gamma   90.00
#
_symmetry.space_group_name_H-M   'P 1'
#
loop_
_entity.id
_entity.type
_entity.pdbx_description
1 polymer ?
#
loop_
_entity_poly.entity_id
_entity_poly.type
_entity_poly.pdbx_seq_one_letter_code
_entity_poly.pdbx_strand_id
1 'polypeptide(L)'
;MTPEEFICKHITEKLVAEGFPEIVARGGACRGLDYYRRSSQASRKGAMFNDCLFRARQWALGQTNVTERKEKKKPGRIKVGQPGLS
;
A
#
# COMPACT_ATOMS: atom_id res chain seq x y z
N MET A 1 15.63 3.43 16.80
CA MET A 1 14.98 3.11 15.51
C MET A 1 15.96 2.33 14.67
N THR A 2 15.59 1.12 14.28
CA THR A 2 16.31 0.42 13.21
C THR A 2 16.04 1.14 11.88
N PRO A 3 16.89 0.97 10.86
CA PRO A 3 16.62 1.54 9.52
C PRO A 3 15.28 1.06 8.93
N GLU A 4 14.84 -0.15 9.31
CA GLU A 4 13.55 -0.70 8.95
C GLU A 4 12.39 0.13 9.53
N GLU A 5 12.45 0.45 10.82
CA GLU A 5 11.46 1.30 11.48
C GLU A 5 11.46 2.73 10.91
N PHE A 6 12.64 3.26 10.59
CA PHE A 6 12.78 4.56 9.95
C PHE A 6 12.01 4.60 8.62
N ILE A 7 12.21 3.59 7.78
CA ILE A 7 11.55 3.51 6.47
C ILE A 7 10.03 3.34 6.64
N CYS A 8 9.61 2.45 7.53
CA CYS A 8 8.19 2.19 7.75
C CYS A 8 7.44 3.44 8.25
N LYS A 9 7.99 4.12 9.27
CA LYS A 9 7.38 5.32 9.86
C LYS A 9 7.29 6.45 8.84
N HIS A 10 8.41 6.79 8.18
CA HIS A 10 8.44 7.93 7.28
C HIS A 10 7.66 7.72 5.98
N ILE A 11 7.59 6.48 5.46
CA ILE A 11 6.71 6.19 4.31
C ILE A 11 5.23 6.35 4.72
N THR A 12 4.85 5.86 5.91
CA THR A 12 3.48 5.99 6.40
C THR A 12 3.11 7.47 6.56
N GLU A 13 3.95 8.28 7.21
CA GLU A 13 3.74 9.71 7.39
C GLU A 13 3.62 10.45 6.04
N LYS A 14 4.47 10.13 5.07
CA LYS A 14 4.42 10.72 3.72
C LYS A 14 3.12 10.38 3.00
N LEU A 15 2.72 9.10 3.00
CA LEU A 15 1.48 8.68 2.32
C LEU A 15 0.23 9.26 2.99
N VAL A 16 0.18 9.34 4.32
CA VAL A 16 -0.92 10.01 5.02
C VAL A 16 -0.95 11.50 4.70
N ALA A 17 0.21 12.18 4.67
CA ALA A 17 0.30 13.58 4.28
C ALA A 17 -0.12 13.84 2.82
N GLU A 18 0.04 12.85 1.94
CA GLU A 18 -0.44 12.90 0.55
C GLU A 18 -1.95 12.63 0.42
N GLY A 19 -2.65 12.31 1.52
CA GLY A 19 -4.09 12.06 1.55
C GLY A 19 -4.49 10.60 1.32
N PHE A 20 -3.54 9.66 1.36
CA PHE A 20 -3.88 8.23 1.36
C PHE A 20 -4.48 7.81 2.70
N PRO A 21 -5.49 6.92 2.70
CA PRO A 21 -6.03 6.39 3.95
C PRO A 21 -4.96 5.59 4.69
N GLU A 22 -4.99 5.63 6.03
CA GLU A 22 -3.94 5.04 6.88
C GLU A 22 -3.70 3.55 6.57
N ILE A 23 -4.73 2.79 6.22
CA ILE A 23 -4.62 1.38 5.83
C ILE A 23 -3.77 1.18 4.56
N VAL A 24 -3.91 2.09 3.58
CA VAL A 24 -3.11 2.09 2.35
C VAL A 24 -1.70 2.60 2.65
N ALA A 25 -1.56 3.61 3.51
CA ALA A 25 -0.25 4.12 3.92
C ALA A 25 0.60 3.03 4.61
N ARG A 26 0.01 2.29 5.56
CA ARG A 26 0.65 1.15 6.23
C ARG A 26 1.01 0.03 5.26
N GLY A 27 0.10 -0.30 4.32
CA GLY A 27 0.37 -1.30 3.27
C GLY A 27 1.53 -0.90 2.34
N GLY A 28 1.60 0.38 1.97
CA GLY A 28 2.69 0.95 1.20
C GLY A 28 4.02 0.90 1.95
N ALA A 29 4.00 1.20 3.25
CA ALA A 29 5.18 1.12 4.12
C ALA A 29 5.76 -0.31 4.21
N CYS A 30 4.92 -1.33 4.36
CA CYS A 30 5.36 -2.73 4.30
C CYS A 30 6.03 -3.08 2.96
N ARG A 31 5.51 -2.54 1.85
CA ARG A 31 6.08 -2.77 0.50
C ARG A 31 7.44 -2.08 0.32
N GLY A 32 7.57 -0.86 0.84
CA GLY A 32 8.84 -0.14 0.88
C GLY A 32 9.89 -0.86 1.74
N LEU A 33 9.47 -1.39 2.90
CA LEU A 33 10.33 -2.17 3.79
C LEU A 33 10.81 -3.48 3.14
N ASP A 34 9.92 -4.21 2.48
CA ASP A 34 10.26 -5.43 1.73
C ASP A 34 11.24 -5.15 0.57
N TYR A 35 11.15 -3.96 -0.05
CA TYR A 35 12.15 -3.53 -1.03
C TYR A 35 13.50 -3.21 -0.38
N TYR A 36 13.50 -2.53 0.76
CA TYR A 36 14.72 -2.22 1.51
C TYR A 36 15.45 -3.49 1.98
N ARG A 37 14.71 -4.47 2.52
CA ARG A 37 15.27 -5.76 2.97
C ARG A 37 15.91 -6.55 1.83
N ARG A 38 15.35 -6.47 0.61
CA ARG A 38 15.89 -7.13 -0.58
C ARG A 38 17.01 -6.33 -1.25
N SER A 39 16.96 -5.01 -1.16
CA SER A 39 18.04 -4.12 -1.60
C SER A 39 19.09 -4.04 -0.51
N SER A 40 19.86 -5.11 -0.34
CA SER A 40 20.88 -5.23 0.70
C SER A 40 22.02 -4.19 0.58
N GLN A 41 22.07 -3.43 -0.51
CA GLN A 41 23.15 -2.49 -0.79
C GLN A 41 22.79 -1.57 -1.97
N ALA A 42 22.39 -0.33 -1.72
CA ALA A 42 22.57 0.71 -2.74
C ALA A 42 23.44 1.81 -2.16
N SER A 43 24.66 1.85 -2.68
CA SER A 43 25.79 2.69 -2.24
C SER A 43 25.61 4.21 -2.44
N ARG A 44 24.39 4.74 -2.35
CA ARG A 44 24.14 6.19 -2.35
C ARG A 44 23.22 6.55 -1.19
N LYS A 45 23.82 7.03 -0.11
CA LYS A 45 23.19 7.56 1.10
C LYS A 45 22.02 8.48 0.70
N GLY A 46 20.77 8.03 0.93
CA GLY A 46 19.54 8.78 0.63
C GLY A 46 18.75 8.37 -0.62
N ALA A 47 19.32 7.62 -1.57
CA ALA A 47 18.58 7.16 -2.75
C ALA A 47 17.55 6.08 -2.40
N MET A 48 17.91 5.17 -1.49
CA MET A 48 17.05 4.04 -1.11
C MET A 48 15.72 4.46 -0.50
N PHE A 49 15.70 5.51 0.33
CA PHE A 49 14.44 5.98 0.90
C PHE A 49 13.51 6.51 -0.20
N ASN A 50 14.05 7.29 -1.14
CA ASN A 50 13.27 7.80 -2.27
C ASN A 50 12.72 6.67 -3.15
N ASP A 51 13.53 5.64 -3.43
CA ASP A 51 13.07 4.45 -4.18
C ASP A 51 11.99 3.66 -3.42
N CYS A 52 12.15 3.48 -2.11
CA CYS A 52 11.15 2.83 -1.28
C CYS A 52 9.84 3.63 -1.25
N LEU A 53 9.93 4.95 -1.10
CA LEU A 53 8.78 5.86 -1.09
C LEU A 53 8.07 5.87 -2.45
N PHE A 54 8.83 5.94 -3.55
CA PHE A 54 8.27 5.91 -4.90
C PHE A 54 7.48 4.62 -5.13
N ARG A 55 8.05 3.46 -4.80
CA ARG A 55 7.37 2.16 -4.93
C ARG A 55 6.14 2.04 -4.03
N ALA A 56 6.24 2.53 -2.79
CA ALA A 56 5.12 2.56 -1.85
C ALA A 56 3.97 3.44 -2.38
N ARG A 57 4.29 4.61 -2.95
CA ARG A 57 3.31 5.50 -3.58
C ARG A 57 2.67 4.88 -4.82
N GLN A 58 3.45 4.24 -5.71
CA GLN A 58 2.88 3.55 -6.88
C GLN A 58 1.91 2.44 -6.47
N TRP A 59 2.25 1.69 -5.40
CA TRP A 59 1.34 0.69 -4.84
C TRP A 59 0.08 1.34 -4.25
N ALA A 60 0.24 2.42 -3.49
CA ALA A 60 -0.86 3.16 -2.87
C ALA A 60 -1.84 3.73 -3.93
N LEU A 61 -1.32 4.31 -5.01
CA LEU A 61 -2.10 4.77 -6.17
C LEU A 61 -2.88 3.63 -6.83
N GLY A 62 -2.26 2.45 -6.94
CA GLY A 62 -2.93 1.23 -7.40
C GLY A 62 -4.07 0.79 -6.47
N GLN A 63 -3.91 0.95 -5.15
CA GLN A 63 -4.98 0.65 -4.19
C GLN A 63 -6.10 1.69 -4.20
N THR A 64 -5.80 2.98 -4.34
CA THR A 64 -6.84 4.02 -4.36
C THR A 64 -7.70 3.95 -5.62
N ASN A 65 -7.12 3.62 -6.77
CA ASN A 65 -7.90 3.34 -7.97
C ASN A 65 -8.85 2.14 -7.79
N VAL A 66 -8.45 1.15 -6.98
CA VAL A 66 -9.31 0.02 -6.62
C VAL A 66 -10.36 0.41 -5.58
N THR A 67 -10.06 1.29 -4.61
CA THR A 67 -11.08 1.76 -3.65
C THR A 67 -12.14 2.61 -4.33
N GLU A 68 -11.79 3.50 -5.27
CA GLU A 68 -12.79 4.23 -6.07
C GLU A 68 -13.62 3.27 -6.96
N ARG A 69 -13.00 2.22 -7.50
CA ARG A 69 -13.74 1.14 -8.20
C ARG A 69 -14.61 0.30 -7.25
N LYS A 70 -14.24 0.17 -5.97
CA LYS A 70 -15.00 -0.56 -4.95
C LYS A 70 -16.16 0.24 -4.39
N GLU A 71 -16.05 1.56 -4.30
CA GLU A 71 -17.16 2.43 -3.94
C GLU A 71 -18.26 2.43 -5.01
N LYS A 72 -17.89 2.23 -6.28
CA LYS A 72 -18.86 1.95 -7.36
C LYS A 72 -19.35 0.49 -7.43
N LYS A 73 -18.83 -0.42 -6.60
CA LYS A 73 -19.29 -1.82 -6.47
C LYS A 73 -19.79 -2.11 -5.05
N LYS A 74 -20.77 -1.35 -4.58
CA LYS A 74 -21.87 -1.92 -3.79
C LYS A 74 -23.14 -1.90 -4.64
N PRO A 75 -23.47 -3.02 -5.29
CA PRO A 75 -24.82 -3.56 -5.18
C PRO A 75 -24.74 -4.82 -4.32
N GLY A 76 -25.75 -4.99 -3.47
CA GLY A 76 -25.76 -5.98 -2.40
C GLY A 76 -25.34 -7.37 -2.85
N ARG A 77 -24.59 -8.05 -1.98
CA ARG A 77 -24.63 -9.51 -1.91
C ARG A 77 -26.03 -9.88 -1.41
N ILE A 78 -27.01 -9.81 -2.32
CA ILE A 78 -28.34 -10.37 -2.11
C ILE A 78 -28.13 -11.87 -1.95
N LYS A 79 -28.54 -12.38 -0.79
CA LYS A 79 -28.81 -13.79 -0.58
C LYS A 79 -30.02 -14.15 -1.46
N VAL A 80 -29.80 -14.81 -2.59
CA VAL A 80 -30.80 -15.55 -3.37
C VAL A 80 -30.11 -16.89 -3.60
N GLY A 81 -30.50 -17.96 -2.92
CA GLY A 81 -31.77 -18.64 -3.13
C GLY A 81 -31.50 -19.75 -4.15
N GLN A 82 -31.46 -20.99 -3.69
CA GLN A 82 -31.43 -22.21 -4.52
C GLN A 82 -32.44 -22.12 -5.68
N PRO A 83 -32.18 -22.84 -6.78
CA PRO A 83 -33.16 -23.85 -7.17
C PRO A 83 -32.51 -25.21 -7.43
N GLY A 84 -33.21 -26.25 -6.99
CA GLY A 84 -32.85 -27.63 -7.24
C GLY A 84 -32.89 -27.98 -8.72
N LEU A 85 -32.03 -28.93 -9.09
CA LEU A 85 -32.15 -29.65 -10.35
C LEU A 85 -32.72 -31.03 -10.03
N SER A 86 -33.82 -31.31 -10.70
CA SER A 86 -34.62 -32.54 -10.69
C SER A 86 -33.85 -33.75 -11.19
#